data_AF-A0A3M1TRM9-F1
#
_entry.id   AF-A0A3M1TRM9-F1
#
_cell.length_a   1.000
_cell.length_b   1.000
_cell.length_c   1.000
_cell.angle_alpha   90.00
_cell.angle_beta   90.00
_cell.angle_gamma   90.00
#
_symmetry.space_group_name_H-M   'P 1'
#
loop_
_entity.id
_entity.type
_entity.pdbx_description
1 polymer ?
#
loop_
_entity_poly.entity_id
_entity_poly.type
_entity_poly.pdbx_seq_one_letter_code
_entity_poly.pdbx_strand_id
1 'polypeptide(L)'
;MSSPHLVCLVLAAASSLFLSGCRDGRRADGLDVPGARARALLAANPYESLVVEVDAVVGHEPSPAALALLERRLAERCHKPGGVRVVLDELLPDPGRQVWSLADVRAFEAKHRQRRDRGSEATLYVAYLAGRSSWDVEAERVMGWAVSGSVIALFPEAVAANATPEVPSEAVESATLVHELGHLLGLVNMGIPMEAMHEDLRHLGHDQNPDCVMFHAVETHRPASLGDRLPPTDFDAACVRDLRAAGGR
;
A
#
# COMPACT_ATOMS: atom_id res chain seq x y z
N MET A 1 35.98 42.02 38.07
CA MET A 1 36.36 41.92 36.64
C MET A 1 35.78 40.62 36.11
N SER A 2 34.84 40.73 35.14
CA SER A 2 34.43 39.69 34.16
C SER A 2 33.80 38.39 34.72
N SER A 3 32.64 37.86 34.32
CA SER A 3 31.69 38.08 33.22
C SER A 3 30.35 37.38 33.58
N PRO A 4 29.19 37.78 33.06
CA PRO A 4 27.95 37.01 33.17
C PRO A 4 27.85 35.99 32.02
N HIS A 5 27.42 34.76 32.32
CA HIS A 5 27.13 33.75 31.30
C HIS A 5 25.81 34.05 30.59
N LEU A 6 25.95 34.25 29.28
CA LEU A 6 24.92 34.46 28.29
C LEU A 6 24.07 33.18 28.14
N VAL A 7 22.77 33.26 28.44
CA VAL A 7 21.79 32.23 28.10
C VAL A 7 21.43 32.39 26.62
N CYS A 8 21.90 31.50 25.76
CA CYS A 8 21.52 31.43 24.36
C CYS A 8 20.11 30.82 24.22
N LEU A 9 19.13 31.66 23.92
CA LEU A 9 17.80 31.29 23.45
C LEU A 9 17.89 30.84 21.99
N VAL A 10 17.72 29.55 21.72
CA VAL A 10 17.59 29.03 20.35
C VAL A 10 16.14 29.19 19.90
N LEU A 11 15.87 30.19 19.06
CA LEU A 11 14.63 30.27 18.28
C LEU A 11 14.72 29.27 17.12
N ALA A 12 13.89 28.22 17.14
CA ALA A 12 13.64 27.39 15.97
C ALA A 12 12.58 28.09 15.10
N ALA A 13 13.02 28.75 14.03
CA ALA A 13 12.14 29.32 13.02
C ALA A 13 11.57 28.19 12.14
N ALA A 14 10.27 27.94 12.26
CA ALA A 14 9.51 27.13 11.32
C ALA A 14 9.51 27.83 9.95
N SER A 15 10.21 27.25 8.99
CA SER A 15 10.19 27.71 7.60
C SER A 15 9.15 26.92 6.82
N SER A 16 7.94 27.47 6.76
CA SER A 16 6.95 27.12 5.75
C SER A 16 7.28 27.87 4.46
N LEU A 17 7.55 27.14 3.38
CA LEU A 17 7.42 27.60 2.00
C LEU A 17 7.60 26.38 1.10
N PHE A 18 6.57 26.03 0.32
CA PHE A 18 6.66 25.91 -1.14
C PHE A 18 5.23 25.88 -1.70
N LEU A 19 4.82 27.00 -2.31
CA LEU A 19 3.81 27.00 -3.36
C LEU A 19 4.48 26.64 -4.69
N SER A 20 3.70 25.98 -5.54
CA SER A 20 3.81 25.89 -7.00
C SER A 20 4.73 24.80 -7.57
N GLY A 21 4.09 23.86 -8.26
CA GLY A 21 4.71 22.92 -9.20
C GLY A 21 3.95 21.59 -9.19
N CYS A 22 3.44 21.15 -10.33
CA CYS A 22 2.92 19.79 -10.51
C CYS A 22 3.95 18.81 -9.96
N ARG A 23 3.67 18.23 -8.79
CA ARG A 23 4.61 17.41 -8.06
C ARG A 23 4.60 16.03 -8.71
N ASP A 24 5.51 15.88 -9.66
CA ASP A 24 6.02 14.60 -10.10
C ASP A 24 6.29 13.74 -8.85
N GLY A 25 5.62 12.61 -8.72
CA GLY A 25 5.57 11.77 -7.50
C GLY A 25 6.89 11.05 -7.18
N ARG A 26 8.03 11.66 -7.52
CA ARG A 26 9.36 11.17 -7.24
C ARG A 26 9.90 11.76 -5.94
N ARG A 27 10.46 10.91 -5.07
CA ARG A 27 11.35 11.34 -3.99
C ARG A 27 12.64 11.94 -4.58
N ALA A 28 13.39 12.68 -3.75
CA ALA A 28 14.64 13.32 -4.14
C ALA A 28 15.73 12.35 -4.61
N ASP A 29 15.56 11.05 -4.36
CA ASP A 29 16.38 9.92 -4.83
C ASP A 29 15.93 9.32 -6.18
N GLY A 30 14.91 9.91 -6.82
CA GLY A 30 14.35 9.43 -8.08
C GLY A 30 13.38 8.26 -7.94
N LEU A 31 13.03 7.84 -6.72
CA LEU A 31 12.13 6.72 -6.47
C LEU A 31 10.65 7.16 -6.54
N ASP A 32 9.86 6.35 -7.23
CA ASP A 32 8.40 6.48 -7.27
C ASP A 32 7.80 6.04 -5.93
N VAL A 33 7.06 6.93 -5.26
CA VAL A 33 6.42 6.65 -3.96
C VAL A 33 5.04 6.00 -4.14
N PRO A 34 4.47 5.36 -3.11
CA PRO A 34 3.06 4.97 -3.12
C PRO A 34 2.17 6.12 -3.60
N GLY A 35 1.15 5.82 -4.40
CA GLY A 35 0.22 6.81 -4.94
C GLY A 35 0.74 7.67 -6.09
N ALA A 36 2.04 7.65 -6.41
CA ALA A 36 2.60 8.49 -7.46
C ALA A 36 2.04 8.21 -8.87
N ARG A 37 1.54 6.99 -9.11
CA ARG A 37 0.88 6.57 -10.35
C ARG A 37 -0.65 6.60 -10.29
N ALA A 38 -1.24 7.03 -9.18
CA ALA A 38 -2.67 6.90 -8.87
C ALA A 38 -3.58 7.34 -10.02
N ARG A 39 -3.41 8.56 -10.54
CA ARG A 39 -4.27 9.09 -11.62
C ARG A 39 -4.21 8.25 -12.90
N ALA A 40 -3.03 7.74 -13.27
CA ALA A 40 -2.87 6.90 -14.44
C ALA A 40 -3.45 5.49 -14.23
N LEU A 41 -3.37 4.96 -13.01
CA LEU A 41 -4.01 3.70 -12.63
C LEU A 41 -5.54 3.83 -12.58
N LEU A 42 -6.07 4.95 -12.11
CA LEU A 42 -7.50 5.18 -11.95
C LEU A 42 -8.22 5.49 -13.27
N ALA A 43 -7.68 6.38 -14.10
CA ALA A 43 -8.31 6.78 -15.35
C ALA A 43 -8.08 5.80 -16.50
N ALA A 44 -8.90 5.85 -17.55
CA ALA A 44 -8.72 5.02 -18.76
C ALA A 44 -7.55 5.44 -19.65
N ASN A 45 -7.08 6.67 -19.52
CA ASN A 45 -5.90 7.18 -20.22
C ASN A 45 -4.80 7.45 -19.19
N PRO A 46 -3.55 6.99 -19.40
CA PRO A 46 -3.02 6.36 -20.63
C PRO A 46 -3.23 4.85 -20.72
N TYR A 47 -3.78 4.21 -19.67
CA TYR A 47 -3.90 2.76 -19.61
C TYR A 47 -5.36 2.30 -19.64
N GLU A 48 -5.74 1.62 -20.72
CA GLU A 48 -7.07 1.07 -20.94
C GLU A 48 -7.26 -0.27 -20.22
N SER A 49 -6.19 -1.01 -19.97
CA SER A 49 -6.18 -2.25 -19.19
C SER A 49 -5.17 -2.20 -18.05
N LEU A 50 -5.33 -3.10 -17.08
CA LEU A 50 -4.40 -3.27 -15.97
C LEU A 50 -4.14 -4.76 -15.73
N VAL A 51 -2.88 -5.11 -15.54
CA VAL A 51 -2.46 -6.41 -15.06
C VAL A 51 -1.77 -6.27 -13.71
N VAL A 52 -2.15 -7.12 -12.76
CA VAL A 52 -1.37 -7.35 -11.55
C VAL A 52 -0.59 -8.63 -11.76
N GLU A 53 0.73 -8.53 -11.76
CA GLU A 53 1.62 -9.70 -11.66
C GLU A 53 1.83 -10.03 -10.19
N VAL A 54 1.71 -11.31 -9.85
CA VAL A 54 1.90 -11.82 -8.50
C VAL A 54 3.00 -12.87 -8.54
N ASP A 55 4.08 -12.61 -7.81
CA ASP A 55 5.14 -13.57 -7.55
C ASP A 55 5.03 -14.04 -6.11
N ALA A 56 5.12 -15.35 -5.88
CA ALA A 56 5.05 -15.94 -4.56
C ALA A 56 6.17 -16.95 -4.33
N VAL A 57 6.73 -16.93 -3.13
CA VAL A 57 7.66 -17.97 -2.67
C VAL A 57 6.89 -19.25 -2.35
N VAL A 58 7.46 -20.41 -2.68
CA VAL A 58 6.88 -21.73 -2.33
C VAL A 58 6.51 -21.80 -0.84
N GLY A 59 5.30 -22.25 -0.53
CA GLY A 59 4.73 -22.33 0.81
C GLY A 59 4.15 -21.02 1.36
N HIS A 60 4.20 -19.95 0.57
CA HIS A 60 3.73 -18.60 0.91
C HIS A 60 2.79 -18.08 -0.19
N GLU A 61 2.02 -18.98 -0.80
CA GLU A 61 1.14 -18.64 -1.91
C GLU A 61 -0.04 -17.75 -1.46
N PRO A 62 -0.51 -16.83 -2.32
CA PRO A 62 -1.73 -16.08 -2.06
C PRO A 62 -2.95 -16.98 -2.00
N SER A 63 -3.95 -16.62 -1.19
CA SER A 63 -5.25 -17.26 -1.29
C SER A 63 -5.96 -16.86 -2.59
N PRO A 64 -6.69 -17.78 -3.25
CA PRO A 64 -7.48 -17.44 -4.44
C PRO A 64 -8.52 -16.34 -4.18
N ALA A 65 -9.06 -16.28 -2.96
CA ALA A 65 -10.05 -15.27 -2.58
C ALA A 65 -9.44 -13.86 -2.45
N ALA A 66 -8.23 -13.73 -1.89
CA ALA A 66 -7.53 -12.44 -1.83
C ALA A 66 -7.24 -11.91 -3.23
N LEU A 67 -6.75 -12.76 -4.15
CA LEU A 67 -6.52 -12.36 -5.54
C LEU A 67 -7.80 -11.96 -6.26
N ALA A 68 -8.88 -12.73 -6.08
CA ALA A 68 -10.19 -12.42 -6.67
C ALA A 68 -10.78 -11.11 -6.11
N LEU A 69 -10.57 -10.81 -4.83
CA LEU A 69 -10.97 -9.55 -4.23
C LEU A 69 -10.14 -8.38 -4.77
N LEU A 70 -8.82 -8.54 -4.88
CA LEU A 70 -7.95 -7.53 -5.48
C LEU A 70 -8.41 -7.17 -6.91
N GLU A 71 -8.66 -8.18 -7.76
CA GLU A 71 -9.14 -7.98 -9.12
C GLU A 71 -10.47 -7.21 -9.15
N ARG A 72 -11.43 -7.62 -8.31
CA ARG A 72 -12.74 -6.93 -8.21
C ARG A 72 -12.59 -5.49 -7.76
N ARG A 73 -11.78 -5.19 -6.74
CA ARG A 73 -11.59 -3.81 -6.25
C ARG A 73 -10.99 -2.91 -7.32
N LEU A 74 -10.00 -3.41 -8.05
CA LEU A 74 -9.45 -2.69 -9.20
C LEU A 74 -10.51 -2.45 -10.28
N ALA A 75 -11.33 -3.45 -10.62
CA ALA A 75 -12.40 -3.30 -11.61
C ALA A 75 -13.51 -2.32 -11.16
N GLU A 76 -13.83 -2.32 -9.87
CA GLU A 76 -14.83 -1.44 -9.25
C GLU A 76 -14.37 0.00 -9.14
N ARG A 77 -13.07 0.25 -8.95
CA ARG A 77 -12.52 1.59 -8.64
C ARG A 77 -11.74 2.23 -9.78
N CYS A 78 -11.24 1.46 -10.75
CA CYS A 78 -10.49 1.97 -11.89
C CYS A 78 -11.34 1.93 -13.18
N HIS A 79 -11.21 2.97 -14.00
CA HIS A 79 -11.74 2.99 -15.35
C HIS A 79 -10.80 2.26 -16.32
N LYS A 80 -10.90 0.93 -16.39
CA LYS A 80 -10.14 0.08 -17.32
C LYS A 80 -11.05 -0.60 -18.36
N PRO A 81 -11.40 0.06 -19.48
CA PRO A 81 -12.29 -0.51 -20.50
C PRO A 81 -11.76 -1.80 -21.14
N GLY A 82 -10.44 -1.99 -21.18
CA GLY A 82 -9.78 -3.22 -21.62
C GLY A 82 -9.73 -4.32 -20.55
N GLY A 83 -10.28 -4.06 -19.36
CA GLY A 83 -10.34 -5.01 -18.25
C GLY A 83 -9.16 -4.94 -17.28
N VAL A 84 -9.35 -5.62 -16.16
CA VAL A 84 -8.33 -5.87 -15.13
C VAL A 84 -8.12 -7.37 -15.06
N ARG A 85 -6.88 -7.83 -14.86
CA ARG A 85 -6.60 -9.23 -14.54
C ARG A 85 -5.50 -9.34 -13.49
N VAL A 86 -5.58 -10.37 -12.66
CA VAL A 86 -4.50 -10.79 -11.77
C VAL A 86 -3.87 -12.08 -12.29
N VAL A 87 -2.54 -12.14 -12.35
CA VAL A 87 -1.78 -13.30 -12.85
C VAL A 87 -0.79 -13.70 -11.77
N LEU A 88 -0.97 -14.91 -11.22
CA LEU A 88 0.01 -15.58 -10.39
C LEU A 88 0.99 -16.32 -11.31
N ASP A 89 2.27 -15.96 -11.24
CA ASP A 89 3.34 -16.61 -11.98
C ASP A 89 3.79 -17.91 -11.28
N GLU A 90 4.76 -18.62 -11.87
CA GLU A 90 5.31 -19.84 -11.27
C GLU A 90 5.96 -19.54 -9.91
N LEU A 91 5.71 -20.42 -8.94
CA LEU A 91 6.23 -20.27 -7.59
C LEU A 91 7.75 -20.23 -7.57
N LEU A 92 8.28 -19.26 -6.84
CA LEU A 92 9.71 -19.03 -6.73
C LEU A 92 10.30 -19.83 -5.57
N PRO A 93 11.52 -20.38 -5.71
CA PRO A 93 12.19 -21.04 -4.60
C PRO A 93 12.46 -20.05 -3.47
N ASP A 94 12.37 -20.52 -2.22
CA ASP A 94 12.68 -19.70 -1.05
C ASP A 94 14.15 -19.23 -1.10
N PRO A 95 14.41 -17.92 -1.12
CA PRO A 95 15.77 -17.39 -1.08
C PRO A 95 16.47 -17.56 0.29
N GLY A 96 15.79 -18.13 1.29
CA GLY A 96 16.30 -18.33 2.65
C GLY A 96 16.40 -17.03 3.45
N ARG A 97 15.73 -15.97 3.00
CA ARG A 97 15.81 -14.64 3.60
C ARG A 97 14.81 -14.52 4.75
N GLN A 98 15.31 -14.11 5.91
CA GLN A 98 14.49 -13.99 7.12
C GLN A 98 13.92 -12.58 7.32
N VAL A 99 14.61 -11.55 6.85
CA VAL A 99 14.21 -10.15 7.00
C VAL A 99 14.35 -9.41 5.67
N TRP A 100 13.32 -8.64 5.33
CA TRP A 100 13.21 -7.87 4.10
C TRP A 100 13.23 -6.37 4.37
N SER A 101 14.28 -5.70 3.91
CA SER A 101 14.32 -4.24 3.82
C SER A 101 13.69 -3.74 2.52
N LEU A 102 13.47 -2.42 2.42
CA LEU A 102 13.04 -1.79 1.16
C LEU A 102 13.94 -2.20 -0.01
N ALA A 103 15.26 -2.17 0.21
CA ALA A 103 16.24 -2.49 -0.82
C ALA A 103 16.17 -3.96 -1.25
N ASP A 104 15.90 -4.87 -0.31
CA ASP A 104 15.74 -6.29 -0.62
C ASP A 104 14.50 -6.56 -1.46
N VAL A 105 13.36 -5.94 -1.12
CA VAL A 105 12.12 -6.05 -1.92
C VAL A 105 12.34 -5.51 -3.33
N ARG A 106 13.07 -4.39 -3.47
CA ARG A 106 13.41 -3.83 -4.78
C ARG A 106 14.33 -4.74 -5.58
N ALA A 107 15.32 -5.35 -4.94
CA ALA A 107 16.20 -6.30 -5.60
C ALA A 107 15.43 -7.55 -6.07
N PHE A 108 14.46 -8.01 -5.26
CA PHE A 108 13.56 -9.09 -5.63
C PHE A 108 12.69 -8.73 -6.83
N GLU A 109 12.01 -7.57 -6.79
CA GLU A 109 11.24 -7.04 -7.92
C GLU A 109 12.10 -6.94 -9.18
N ALA A 110 13.30 -6.35 -9.09
CA ALA A 110 14.18 -6.16 -10.25
C ALA A 110 14.62 -7.50 -10.89
N LYS A 111 14.74 -8.55 -10.08
CA LYS A 111 15.16 -9.88 -10.52
C LYS A 111 14.02 -10.71 -11.09
N HIS A 112 12.84 -10.65 -10.48
CA HIS A 112 11.75 -11.60 -10.75
C HIS A 112 10.64 -11.01 -11.61
N ARG A 113 10.31 -9.71 -11.44
CA ARG A 113 9.19 -9.10 -12.15
C ARG A 113 9.37 -9.11 -13.67
N GLN A 114 8.44 -9.75 -14.36
CA GLN A 114 8.48 -10.05 -15.78
C GLN A 114 7.71 -9.03 -16.63
N ARG A 115 6.63 -8.47 -16.10
CA ARG A 115 5.77 -7.50 -16.78
C ARG A 115 6.11 -6.08 -16.36
N ARG A 116 6.11 -5.21 -17.36
CA ARG A 116 6.21 -3.75 -17.25
C ARG A 116 5.06 -3.15 -18.03
N ASP A 117 4.77 -1.87 -17.79
CA ASP A 117 3.80 -1.16 -18.61
C ASP A 117 4.15 -1.31 -20.10
N ARG A 118 3.15 -1.58 -20.93
CA ARG A 118 3.35 -1.78 -22.36
C ARG A 118 2.14 -1.28 -23.14
N GLY A 119 2.36 -0.32 -24.04
CA GLY A 119 1.26 0.30 -24.78
C GLY A 119 0.24 0.92 -23.83
N SER A 120 -1.03 0.53 -23.95
CA SER A 120 -2.13 0.97 -23.09
C SER A 120 -2.40 0.03 -21.90
N GLU A 121 -1.48 -0.88 -21.56
CA GLU A 121 -1.59 -1.74 -20.37
C GLU A 121 -0.68 -1.25 -19.24
N ALA A 122 -1.27 -0.98 -18.08
CA ALA A 122 -0.54 -0.72 -16.84
C ALA A 122 -0.23 -2.03 -16.10
N THR A 123 0.92 -2.06 -15.44
CA THR A 123 1.32 -3.19 -14.61
C THR A 123 1.55 -2.77 -13.15
N LEU A 124 0.88 -3.50 -12.25
CA LEU A 124 1.19 -3.58 -10.82
C LEU A 124 1.91 -4.89 -10.52
N TYR A 125 2.64 -4.92 -9.42
CA TYR A 125 3.37 -6.10 -8.97
C TYR A 125 3.16 -6.34 -7.48
N VAL A 126 2.88 -7.59 -7.12
CA VAL A 126 2.70 -8.03 -5.74
C VAL A 126 3.67 -9.17 -5.47
N ALA A 127 4.53 -9.01 -4.48
CA ALA A 127 5.45 -10.05 -4.03
C ALA A 127 4.99 -10.64 -2.70
N TYR A 128 4.75 -11.95 -2.69
CA TYR A 128 4.51 -12.73 -1.47
C TYR A 128 5.85 -13.32 -1.00
N LEU A 129 6.35 -12.77 0.10
CA LEU A 129 7.71 -12.99 0.57
C LEU A 129 7.73 -13.81 1.86
N ALA A 130 8.51 -14.89 1.88
CA ALA A 130 8.82 -15.64 3.10
C ALA A 130 9.72 -14.82 4.02
N GLY A 131 9.35 -14.68 5.29
CA GLY A 131 10.05 -13.92 6.31
C GLY A 131 9.26 -12.69 6.76
N ARG A 132 9.97 -11.72 7.34
CA ARG A 132 9.34 -10.54 7.93
C ARG A 132 9.89 -9.22 7.42
N SER A 133 9.13 -8.15 7.62
CA SER A 133 9.56 -6.79 7.30
C SER A 133 10.67 -6.32 8.25
N SER A 134 11.59 -5.51 7.73
CA SER A 134 12.57 -4.78 8.55
C SER A 134 11.93 -3.69 9.42
N TRP A 135 10.66 -3.34 9.17
CA TRP A 135 9.90 -2.34 9.93
C TRP A 135 9.13 -2.92 11.11
N ASP A 136 9.17 -4.24 11.30
CA ASP A 136 8.60 -4.89 12.47
C ASP A 136 9.17 -4.29 13.76
N VAL A 137 8.29 -3.82 14.64
CA VAL A 137 8.64 -3.27 15.96
C VAL A 137 7.93 -4.06 17.05
N GLU A 138 8.69 -4.52 18.04
CA GLU A 138 8.16 -5.26 19.20
C GLU A 138 7.20 -6.40 18.81
N ALA A 139 5.92 -6.28 19.18
CA ALA A 139 4.83 -7.21 18.90
C ALA A 139 4.03 -6.86 17.63
N GLU A 140 4.32 -5.75 16.97
CA GLU A 140 3.70 -5.36 15.70
C GLU A 140 4.47 -6.00 14.55
N ARG A 141 3.71 -6.55 13.61
CA ARG A 141 4.22 -7.19 12.40
C ARG A 141 3.59 -6.51 11.21
N VAL A 142 4.42 -5.99 10.32
CA VAL A 142 3.96 -5.38 9.08
C VAL A 142 3.54 -6.50 8.14
N MET A 143 2.25 -6.58 7.82
CA MET A 143 1.71 -7.65 6.98
C MET A 143 1.82 -7.33 5.49
N GLY A 144 1.69 -6.05 5.14
CA GLY A 144 1.74 -5.55 3.78
C GLY A 144 2.57 -4.27 3.72
N TRP A 145 3.08 -3.96 2.53
CA TRP A 145 3.79 -2.72 2.29
C TRP A 145 3.68 -2.26 0.84
N ALA A 146 3.06 -1.09 0.63
CA ALA A 146 3.16 -0.30 -0.58
C ALA A 146 4.58 0.29 -0.70
N VAL A 147 5.41 -0.37 -1.51
CA VAL A 147 6.85 -0.11 -1.64
C VAL A 147 7.15 1.00 -2.65
N SER A 148 6.24 1.23 -3.59
CA SER A 148 6.37 2.17 -4.71
C SER A 148 5.02 2.56 -5.28
N GLY A 149 4.96 3.37 -6.33
CA GLY A 149 3.71 3.62 -7.06
C GLY A 149 3.13 2.40 -7.81
N SER A 150 3.79 1.23 -7.78
CA SER A 150 3.32 0.02 -8.47
C SER A 150 3.69 -1.32 -7.84
N VAL A 151 4.17 -1.32 -6.60
CA VAL A 151 4.71 -2.52 -5.95
C VAL A 151 4.13 -2.66 -4.56
N ILE A 152 3.60 -3.84 -4.27
CA ILE A 152 3.20 -4.29 -2.94
C ILE A 152 4.10 -5.46 -2.55
N ALA A 153 4.60 -5.46 -1.32
CA ALA A 153 5.12 -6.65 -0.68
C ALA A 153 4.13 -7.13 0.37
N LEU A 154 3.87 -8.43 0.42
CA LEU A 154 3.05 -9.07 1.44
C LEU A 154 3.90 -10.11 2.18
N PHE A 155 3.68 -10.24 3.49
CA PHE A 155 4.40 -11.15 4.38
C PHE A 155 3.42 -12.17 4.98
N PRO A 156 3.23 -13.34 4.34
CA PRO A 156 2.18 -14.28 4.74
C PRO A 156 2.33 -14.82 6.17
N GLU A 157 3.54 -14.91 6.71
CA GLU A 157 3.73 -15.30 8.11
C GLU A 157 3.20 -14.25 9.09
N ALA A 158 3.33 -12.96 8.76
CA ALA A 158 2.74 -11.88 9.55
C ALA A 158 1.21 -11.88 9.44
N VAL A 159 0.67 -12.16 8.25
CA VAL A 159 -0.78 -12.34 8.05
C VAL A 159 -1.30 -13.50 8.90
N ALA A 160 -0.64 -14.66 8.83
CA ALA A 160 -1.03 -15.84 9.59
C ALA A 160 -0.92 -15.62 11.10
N ALA A 161 0.08 -14.88 11.57
CA ALA A 161 0.26 -14.54 12.98
C ALA A 161 -0.85 -13.62 13.54
N ASN A 162 -1.56 -12.88 12.68
CA ASN A 162 -2.67 -12.01 13.06
C ASN A 162 -4.05 -12.64 12.81
N ALA A 163 -4.11 -13.89 12.37
CA ALA A 163 -5.36 -14.63 12.25
C ALA A 163 -5.86 -15.14 13.61
N THR A 164 -7.18 -15.25 13.76
CA THR A 164 -7.85 -15.89 14.90
C THR A 164 -8.86 -16.92 14.41
N PRO A 165 -9.45 -17.75 15.29
CA PRO A 165 -10.55 -18.64 14.90
C PRO A 165 -11.75 -17.90 14.29
N GLU A 166 -12.01 -16.66 14.72
CA GLU A 166 -13.10 -15.80 14.26
C GLU A 166 -12.71 -15.00 13.00
N VAL A 167 -11.43 -14.67 12.85
CA VAL A 167 -10.88 -13.91 11.73
C VAL A 167 -9.83 -14.75 10.99
N PRO A 168 -10.21 -15.50 9.95
CA PRO A 168 -9.30 -16.40 9.26
C PRO A 168 -8.20 -15.62 8.52
N SER A 169 -7.04 -16.26 8.35
CA SER A 169 -5.87 -15.67 7.66
C SER A 169 -6.22 -15.13 6.27
N GLU A 170 -7.13 -15.79 5.55
CA GLU A 170 -7.63 -15.35 4.24
C GLU A 170 -8.32 -13.98 4.29
N ALA A 171 -9.07 -13.69 5.37
CA ALA A 171 -9.73 -12.41 5.56
C ALA A 171 -8.72 -11.30 5.89
N VAL A 172 -7.72 -11.61 6.72
CA VAL A 172 -6.61 -10.69 7.03
C VAL A 172 -5.80 -10.37 5.77
N GLU A 173 -5.45 -11.41 4.99
CA GLU A 173 -4.74 -11.28 3.72
C GLU A 173 -5.49 -10.38 2.74
N SER A 174 -6.77 -10.68 2.55
CA SER A 174 -7.69 -9.95 1.68
C SER A 174 -7.75 -8.46 2.02
N ALA A 175 -7.92 -8.13 3.31
CA ALA A 175 -7.98 -6.75 3.75
C ALA A 175 -6.63 -6.04 3.60
N THR A 176 -5.52 -6.70 3.98
CA THR A 176 -4.17 -6.16 3.83
C THR A 176 -3.86 -5.84 2.37
N LEU A 177 -4.13 -6.78 1.46
CA LEU A 177 -3.85 -6.59 0.04
C LEU A 177 -4.65 -5.43 -0.57
N VAL A 178 -5.92 -5.26 -0.18
CA VAL A 178 -6.77 -4.14 -0.62
C VAL A 178 -6.33 -2.81 0.02
N HIS A 179 -5.86 -2.82 1.27
CA HIS A 179 -5.29 -1.66 1.95
C HIS A 179 -4.06 -1.14 1.21
N GLU A 180 -3.09 -2.01 0.93
CA GLU A 180 -1.89 -1.64 0.17
C GLU A 180 -2.22 -1.18 -1.25
N LEU A 181 -3.22 -1.81 -1.90
CA LEU A 181 -3.75 -1.29 -3.15
C LEU A 181 -4.26 0.14 -3.00
N GLY A 182 -4.98 0.46 -1.93
CA GLY A 182 -5.48 1.80 -1.67
C GLY A 182 -4.37 2.85 -1.62
N HIS A 183 -3.24 2.54 -0.97
CA HIS A 183 -2.05 3.38 -1.03
C HIS A 183 -1.49 3.53 -2.46
N LEU A 184 -1.46 2.46 -3.27
CA LEU A 184 -1.07 2.57 -4.68
C LEU A 184 -2.02 3.44 -5.50
N LEU A 185 -3.32 3.42 -5.18
CA LEU A 185 -4.34 4.29 -5.75
C LEU A 185 -4.31 5.72 -5.16
N GLY A 186 -3.37 6.01 -4.26
CA GLY A 186 -3.08 7.33 -3.71
C GLY A 186 -4.03 7.80 -2.62
N LEU A 187 -4.85 6.90 -2.07
CA LEU A 187 -5.84 7.21 -1.04
C LEU A 187 -5.21 7.83 0.20
N VAL A 188 -6.04 8.61 0.90
CA VAL A 188 -5.69 9.29 2.15
C VAL A 188 -4.40 10.11 2.02
N ASN A 189 -4.42 11.09 1.11
CA ASN A 189 -3.34 12.07 0.97
C ASN A 189 -1.96 11.48 0.59
N MET A 190 -1.92 10.25 0.07
CA MET A 190 -0.69 9.56 -0.36
C MET A 190 -0.40 9.68 -1.86
N GLY A 191 -1.21 10.43 -2.62
CA GLY A 191 -0.94 10.66 -4.05
C GLY A 191 -2.06 11.40 -4.76
N ILE A 192 -3.29 11.25 -4.27
CA ILE A 192 -4.44 12.05 -4.68
C ILE A 192 -4.91 12.92 -3.50
N PRO A 193 -5.42 14.13 -3.76
CA PRO A 193 -5.95 14.98 -2.70
C PRO A 193 -7.23 14.37 -2.12
N MET A 194 -7.46 14.59 -0.83
CA MET A 194 -8.75 14.30 -0.22
C MET A 194 -9.76 15.38 -0.60
N GLU A 195 -10.99 15.00 -0.94
CA GLU A 195 -12.09 15.93 -1.21
C GLU A 195 -12.65 16.53 0.09
N ALA A 196 -12.52 15.80 1.21
CA ALA A 196 -12.82 16.26 2.56
C ALA A 196 -11.87 15.56 3.54
N MET A 197 -11.57 16.20 4.69
CA MET A 197 -10.69 15.59 5.69
C MET A 197 -11.29 14.28 6.24
N HIS A 198 -10.58 13.17 6.04
CA HIS A 198 -10.88 11.87 6.65
C HIS A 198 -9.61 11.11 7.09
N GLU A 199 -8.43 11.72 6.96
CA GLU A 199 -7.17 11.19 7.46
C GLU A 199 -7.13 11.14 8.99
N ASP A 200 -6.67 10.03 9.54
CA ASP A 200 -6.32 9.90 10.95
C ASP A 200 -5.01 10.65 11.22
N LEU A 201 -5.09 11.78 11.90
CA LEU A 201 -3.93 12.62 12.21
C LEU A 201 -2.91 11.95 13.16
N ARG A 202 -3.23 10.80 13.76
CA ARG A 202 -2.29 9.99 14.54
C ARG A 202 -1.61 8.91 13.70
N HIS A 203 -2.21 8.54 12.57
CA HIS A 203 -1.74 7.50 11.67
C HIS A 203 -1.82 8.04 10.23
N LEU A 204 -0.93 8.98 9.89
CA LEU A 204 -0.93 9.64 8.58
C LEU A 204 -0.92 8.63 7.43
N GLY A 205 -1.63 8.93 6.36
CA GLY A 205 -1.86 8.01 5.24
C GLY A 205 -2.99 7.00 5.45
N HIS A 206 -3.69 7.04 6.60
CA HIS A 206 -4.80 6.13 6.92
C HIS A 206 -6.11 6.87 7.23
N ASP A 207 -7.22 6.21 6.91
CA ASP A 207 -8.56 6.72 7.16
C ASP A 207 -8.89 6.63 8.66
N GLN A 208 -9.59 7.62 9.20
CA GLN A 208 -10.06 7.62 10.59
C GLN A 208 -11.27 6.70 10.81
N ASN A 209 -11.95 6.28 9.75
CA ASN A 209 -13.15 5.45 9.80
C ASN A 209 -12.80 3.96 9.97
N PRO A 210 -13.17 3.30 11.08
CA PRO A 210 -12.83 1.90 11.34
C PRO A 210 -13.53 0.89 10.42
N ASP A 211 -14.57 1.30 9.70
CA ASP A 211 -15.24 0.46 8.70
C ASP A 211 -14.63 0.61 7.28
N CYS A 212 -13.62 1.48 7.11
CA CYS A 212 -12.87 1.63 5.86
C CYS A 212 -11.69 0.66 5.83
N VAL A 213 -11.42 0.02 4.69
CA VAL A 213 -10.22 -0.79 4.50
C VAL A 213 -8.93 0.01 4.68
N MET A 214 -8.94 1.33 4.49
CA MET A 214 -7.79 2.21 4.73
C MET A 214 -7.58 2.58 6.21
N PHE A 215 -8.34 2.00 7.13
CA PHE A 215 -8.11 2.18 8.57
C PHE A 215 -6.76 1.58 8.98
N HIS A 216 -5.95 2.32 9.76
CA HIS A 216 -4.58 1.91 10.14
C HIS A 216 -4.50 0.52 10.81
N ALA A 217 -5.54 0.09 11.54
CA ALA A 217 -5.51 -1.22 12.19
C ALA A 217 -5.60 -2.39 11.20
N VAL A 218 -5.85 -2.16 9.91
CA VAL A 218 -5.80 -3.21 8.89
C VAL A 218 -4.35 -3.63 8.61
N GLU A 219 -3.37 -2.73 8.64
CA GLU A 219 -1.96 -3.05 8.34
C GLU A 219 -1.23 -3.75 9.51
N THR A 220 -1.70 -3.52 10.75
CA THR A 220 -1.10 -4.04 12.00
C THR A 220 -1.95 -5.09 12.72
N HIS A 221 -3.17 -5.32 12.22
CA HIS A 221 -4.24 -6.19 12.70
C HIS A 221 -4.12 -6.75 14.12
N ARG A 222 -4.23 -5.85 15.12
CA ARG A 222 -4.43 -6.25 16.51
C ARG A 222 -5.90 -6.65 16.73
N PRO A 223 -6.22 -7.89 17.15
CA PRO A 223 -7.60 -8.34 17.36
C PRO A 223 -8.41 -7.43 18.29
N ALA A 224 -7.76 -6.86 19.32
CA ALA A 224 -8.37 -5.93 20.25
C ALA A 224 -8.86 -4.61 19.60
N SER A 225 -8.25 -4.18 18.51
CA SER A 225 -8.59 -2.91 17.83
C SER A 225 -9.85 -3.00 16.97
N LEU A 226 -10.23 -4.20 16.54
CA LEU A 226 -11.42 -4.43 15.70
C LEU A 226 -12.52 -5.24 16.41
N GLY A 227 -12.28 -5.73 17.62
CA GLY A 227 -13.29 -6.34 18.48
C GLY A 227 -13.93 -7.59 17.87
N ASP A 228 -13.09 -8.55 17.47
CA ASP A 228 -13.47 -9.83 16.84
C ASP A 228 -14.28 -9.70 15.54
N ARG A 229 -14.37 -8.50 14.96
CA ARG A 229 -14.97 -8.26 13.65
C ARG A 229 -13.97 -8.59 12.54
N LEU A 230 -14.46 -9.16 11.44
CA LEU A 230 -13.68 -9.29 10.22
C LEU A 230 -13.16 -7.91 9.78
N PRO A 231 -11.89 -7.80 9.33
CA PRO A 231 -11.39 -6.55 8.81
C PRO A 231 -12.23 -6.05 7.62
N PRO A 232 -12.43 -4.73 7.49
CA PRO A 232 -13.10 -4.17 6.33
C PRO A 232 -12.29 -4.47 5.06
N THR A 233 -12.99 -4.79 3.98
CA THR A 233 -12.38 -5.07 2.67
C THR A 233 -12.86 -4.08 1.61
N ASP A 234 -13.58 -3.03 1.98
CA ASP A 234 -14.09 -2.01 1.07
C ASP A 234 -13.63 -0.61 1.46
N PHE A 235 -13.53 0.25 0.45
CA PHE A 235 -13.28 1.68 0.66
C PHE A 235 -14.58 2.35 1.09
N ASP A 236 -14.52 3.20 2.11
CA ASP A 236 -15.68 3.93 2.57
C ASP A 236 -16.11 5.03 1.57
N ALA A 237 -17.20 5.73 1.90
CA ALA A 237 -17.72 6.77 1.01
C ALA A 237 -16.74 7.95 0.80
N ALA A 238 -15.83 8.22 1.73
CA ALA A 238 -14.87 9.31 1.63
C ALA A 238 -13.72 8.94 0.70
N CYS A 239 -13.08 7.79 0.93
CA CYS A 239 -12.08 7.23 0.02
C CYS A 239 -12.63 7.09 -1.41
N VAL A 240 -13.86 6.61 -1.58
CA VAL A 240 -14.48 6.47 -2.91
C VAL A 240 -14.69 7.83 -3.60
N ARG A 241 -14.99 8.90 -2.86
CA ARG A 241 -15.10 10.24 -3.45
C ARG A 241 -13.76 10.73 -3.97
N ASP A 242 -12.68 10.50 -3.24
CA ASP A 242 -11.32 10.87 -3.67
C ASP A 242 -10.93 10.13 -4.95
N LEU A 243 -11.16 8.81 -5.01
CA LEU A 243 -10.88 8.01 -6.19
C LEU A 243 -11.61 8.53 -7.43
N ARG A 244 -12.90 8.87 -7.28
CA ARG A 244 -13.71 9.48 -8.35
C ARG A 244 -13.16 10.83 -8.81
N ALA A 245 -12.83 11.71 -7.87
CA ALA A 245 -12.24 13.02 -8.19
C ALA A 245 -10.88 12.89 -8.88
N ALA A 246 -10.15 11.80 -8.63
CA ALA A 246 -8.88 11.49 -9.28
C ALA A 246 -9.01 10.78 -10.64
N GLY A 247 -10.23 10.46 -11.09
CA GLY A 247 -10.50 9.83 -12.39
C GLY A 247 -10.87 8.34 -12.33
N GLY A 248 -11.14 7.81 -11.14
CA GLY A 248 -11.68 6.47 -10.89
C GLY A 248 -13.22 6.41 -10.86
N ARG A 249 -13.76 5.27 -10.44
CA ARG A 249 -15.19 4.92 -10.42
C ARG A 249 -15.87 5.06 -9.06
#